data_AF-A0A8D9IK37-F1
#
_entry.id   AF-A0A8D9IK37-F1
#
_cell.length_a   1.000
_cell.length_b   1.000
_cell.length_c   1.000
_cell.angle_alpha   90.00
_cell.angle_beta   90.00
_cell.angle_gamma   90.00
#
_symmetry.space_group_name_H-M   'P 1'
#
loop_
_entity.id
_entity.type
_entity.pdbx_description
1 polymer ?
#
loop_
_entity_poly.entity_id
_entity_poly.type
_entity_poly.pdbx_seq_one_letter_code
_entity_poly.pdbx_strand_id
1 'polypeptide(L)'
;MTDGVTRTDVDKTMWLVTLADIITNNSTRQEENLVVILSREESWGPASERNSNALYRASCIMTLYLADTEQTKTQTFTANYWPLLSSLHLFTEEFRLEERLRGHGLGTWITQQFVLWARGLPPETRVWPIDISKADEKAKKTRSGGTGCGMQWGSGSRPGKTAQCRCG
;
A
#
# COMPACT_ATOMS: atom_id res chain seq x y z
N MET A 1 28.27 -9.44 -3.39
CA MET A 1 27.62 -8.57 -4.40
C MET A 1 27.46 -7.22 -3.75
N THR A 2 28.15 -6.21 -4.25
CA THR A 2 28.09 -4.85 -3.70
C THR A 2 26.79 -4.19 -4.14
N ASP A 3 25.95 -3.82 -3.17
CA ASP A 3 24.70 -3.08 -3.35
C ASP A 3 24.99 -1.71 -3.98
N GLY A 4 24.85 -1.63 -5.31
CA GLY A 4 25.08 -0.42 -6.09
C GLY A 4 23.89 0.54 -6.07
N VAL A 5 23.40 0.94 -4.89
CA VAL A 5 22.42 2.03 -4.76
C VAL A 5 23.18 3.31 -4.42
N THR A 6 23.22 4.28 -5.34
CA THR A 6 24.13 5.44 -5.22
C THR A 6 23.48 6.75 -4.79
N ARG A 7 22.13 6.82 -4.67
CA ARG A 7 21.44 7.98 -4.08
C ARG A 7 19.99 7.63 -3.75
N THR A 8 19.54 8.02 -2.56
CA THR A 8 18.12 7.98 -2.15
C THR A 8 17.64 9.40 -1.86
N ASP A 9 16.65 9.88 -2.61
CA ASP A 9 15.88 11.07 -2.22
C ASP A 9 14.62 10.63 -1.48
N VAL A 10 14.28 11.32 -0.38
CA VAL A 10 13.22 10.92 0.54
C VAL A 10 12.34 12.11 0.88
N ASP A 11 11.15 12.15 0.29
CA ASP A 11 10.06 13.05 0.69
C ASP A 11 9.19 12.37 1.76
N LYS A 12 8.76 13.11 2.78
CA LYS A 12 7.98 12.57 3.90
C LYS A 12 6.75 13.41 4.18
N THR A 13 5.62 12.74 4.37
CA THR A 13 4.38 13.34 4.89
C THR A 13 3.96 12.60 6.15
N MET A 14 3.52 13.33 7.17
CA MET A 14 3.10 12.77 8.45
C MET A 14 1.66 13.18 8.77
N TRP A 15 0.90 12.24 9.32
CA TRP A 15 -0.44 12.49 9.86
C TRP A 15 -0.54 11.93 11.28
N LEU A 16 -1.27 12.65 12.13
CA LEU A 16 -1.86 12.08 13.34
C LEU A 16 -3.27 11.64 12.99
N VAL A 17 -3.57 10.36 13.14
CA VAL A 17 -4.86 9.76 12.76
C VAL A 17 -5.55 9.23 14.00
N THR A 18 -6.78 9.70 14.22
CA THR A 18 -7.68 9.21 15.26
C THR A 18 -8.76 8.36 14.61
N LEU A 19 -8.81 7.08 14.96
CA LEU A 19 -9.86 6.16 14.54
C LEU A 19 -10.97 6.20 15.58
N ALA A 20 -12.11 6.77 15.19
CA ALA A 20 -13.27 6.88 16.08
C ALA A 20 -13.77 5.52 16.55
N ASP A 21 -14.40 5.52 17.73
CA ASP A 21 -15.11 4.37 18.29
C ASP A 21 -16.07 3.78 17.26
N ILE A 22 -16.00 2.46 17.11
CA ILE A 22 -17.01 1.71 16.37
C ILE A 22 -17.87 0.96 17.36
N ILE A 23 -19.13 1.38 17.43
CA ILE A 23 -20.19 0.61 18.06
C ILE A 23 -20.70 -0.39 17.03
N THR A 24 -20.37 -1.66 17.22
CA THR A 24 -21.06 -2.75 16.52
C THR A 24 -22.01 -3.45 17.48
N ASN A 25 -23.03 -4.14 16.94
CA ASN A 25 -24.04 -4.85 17.73
C ASN A 25 -23.47 -5.80 18.80
N ASN A 26 -22.20 -6.22 18.67
CA ASN A 26 -21.57 -7.22 19.54
C ASN A 26 -20.26 -6.75 20.21
N SER A 27 -19.80 -5.51 19.98
CA SER A 27 -18.64 -4.96 20.69
C SER A 27 -18.49 -3.45 20.47
N THR A 28 -17.97 -2.79 21.50
CA THR A 28 -17.39 -1.45 21.45
C THR A 28 -15.88 -1.56 21.28
N ARG A 29 -15.35 -1.05 20.16
CA ARG A 29 -13.90 -0.84 19.98
C ARG A 29 -13.58 0.60 20.37
N GLN A 30 -12.59 0.76 21.24
CA GLN A 30 -12.12 2.06 21.72
C GLN A 30 -11.43 2.86 20.62
N GLU A 31 -11.34 4.17 20.84
CA GLU A 31 -10.66 5.11 19.99
C GLU A 31 -9.18 4.76 19.90
N GLU A 32 -8.66 4.77 18.68
CA GLU A 32 -7.27 4.43 18.43
C GLU A 32 -6.53 5.61 17.80
N ASN A 33 -5.45 6.03 18.44
CA ASN A 33 -4.59 7.10 17.95
C ASN A 33 -3.30 6.50 17.40
N LEU A 34 -2.96 6.84 16.15
CA LEU A 34 -1.74 6.41 15.50
C LEU A 34 -1.07 7.55 14.74
N VAL A 35 0.26 7.50 14.67
CA VAL A 35 1.04 8.37 13.79
C VAL A 35 1.32 7.61 12.50
N VAL A 36 1.01 8.20 11.36
CA VAL A 36 1.28 7.63 10.05
C VAL A 36 2.34 8.47 9.35
N ILE A 37 3.39 7.83 8.86
CA ILE A 37 4.41 8.46 8.02
C ILE A 37 4.37 7.81 6.65
N LEU A 38 4.14 8.61 5.61
CA LEU A 38 4.34 8.22 4.22
C LEU A 38 5.68 8.76 3.75
N SER A 39 6.57 7.88 3.32
CA SER A 39 7.86 8.22 2.71
C SER A 39 7.84 7.85 1.23
N ARG A 40 8.29 8.75 0.37
CA ARG A 40 8.47 8.51 -1.06
C ARG A 40 9.96 8.49 -1.32
N GLU A 41 10.44 7.35 -1.77
CA GLU A 41 11.87 7.11 -1.95
C GLU A 41 12.17 6.86 -3.43
N GLU A 42 13.16 7.57 -3.96
CA GLU A 42 13.68 7.29 -5.30
C GLU A 42 15.09 6.76 -5.22
N SER A 43 15.35 5.69 -5.97
CA SER A 43 16.67 5.09 -6.09
C SER A 43 17.12 5.09 -7.53
N TRP A 44 18.38 5.43 -7.75
CA TRP A 44 18.97 5.60 -9.06
C TRP A 44 20.02 4.51 -9.31
N GLY A 45 20.05 3.99 -10.54
CA GLY A 45 21.04 2.97 -10.93
C GLY A 45 22.47 3.52 -10.91
N PRO A 46 23.48 2.64 -10.87
CA PRO A 46 24.87 3.07 -10.89
C PRO A 46 25.16 3.89 -12.14
N ALA A 47 25.92 4.97 -11.99
CA ALA A 47 26.34 5.81 -13.11
C ALA A 47 27.17 4.96 -14.10
N SER A 48 26.61 4.68 -15.27
CA SER A 48 27.38 4.14 -16.41
C SER A 48 27.72 5.28 -17.36
N GLU A 49 28.82 5.16 -18.10
CA GLU A 49 29.33 6.20 -19.03
C GLU A 49 28.33 6.61 -20.13
N ARG A 50 27.28 5.82 -20.37
CA ARG A 50 26.29 6.09 -21.44
C ARG A 50 24.95 6.67 -20.98
N ASN A 51 24.58 6.53 -19.70
CA ASN A 51 23.35 7.09 -19.13
C ASN A 51 23.45 7.04 -17.60
N SER A 52 24.13 8.02 -17.01
CA SER A 52 24.09 8.27 -15.58
C SER A 52 22.76 8.96 -15.23
N ASN A 53 22.11 8.55 -14.15
CA ASN A 53 20.79 9.04 -13.67
C ASN A 53 19.55 8.43 -14.34
N ALA A 54 19.51 7.12 -14.58
CA ALA A 54 18.24 6.44 -14.83
C ALA A 54 17.59 6.03 -13.50
N LEU A 55 16.31 6.39 -13.29
CA LEU A 55 15.54 6.00 -12.12
C LEU A 55 15.43 4.47 -12.11
N TYR A 56 15.91 3.84 -11.05
CA TYR A 56 15.93 2.38 -10.92
C TYR A 56 14.67 1.87 -10.23
N ARG A 57 14.23 2.55 -9.17
CA ARG A 57 13.00 2.23 -8.45
C ARG A 57 12.49 3.47 -7.74
N ALA A 58 11.18 3.68 -7.79
CA ALA A 58 10.48 4.59 -6.90
C ALA A 58 9.60 3.77 -5.94
N SER A 59 9.61 4.13 -4.66
CA SER A 59 8.91 3.43 -3.61
C SER A 59 8.03 4.40 -2.84
N CYS A 60 6.82 3.96 -2.48
CA CYS A 60 5.92 4.69 -1.59
C CYS A 60 5.66 3.80 -0.38
N ILE A 61 6.18 4.23 0.76
CA ILE A 61 6.28 3.43 1.98
C ILE A 61 5.43 4.11 3.04
N MET A 62 4.44 3.41 3.57
CA MET A 62 3.61 3.89 4.64
C MET A 62 3.90 3.12 5.92
N THR A 63 4.34 3.82 6.96
CA THR A 63 4.62 3.26 8.29
C THR A 63 3.61 3.79 9.30
N LEU A 64 2.88 2.88 9.93
CA LEU A 64 1.94 3.15 11.00
C LEU A 64 2.66 2.92 12.32
N TYR A 65 2.74 3.96 13.15
CA TYR A 65 3.25 3.89 14.51
C TYR A 65 2.09 3.77 15.47
N LEU A 66 2.04 2.62 16.11
CA LEU A 66 0.97 2.22 17.01
C LEU A 66 1.43 2.55 18.42
N ALA A 67 0.71 3.48 19.07
CA ALA A 67 0.85 3.66 20.50
C ALA A 67 0.36 2.37 21.17
N ASP A 68 1.25 1.72 21.91
CA ASP A 68 0.93 0.67 22.86
C ASP A 68 1.53 1.09 24.21
N THR A 69 0.95 0.61 25.31
CA THR A 69 1.35 1.04 26.65
C THR A 69 2.75 0.59 27.06
N GLU A 70 3.32 -0.39 26.35
CA GLU A 70 4.62 -0.99 26.72
C GLU A 70 5.67 -0.94 25.59
N GLN A 71 5.28 -0.97 24.31
CA GLN A 71 6.22 -0.95 23.18
C GLN A 71 5.63 -0.23 21.95
N THR A 72 6.42 0.60 21.29
CA THR A 72 6.03 1.16 19.99
C THR A 72 6.06 0.06 18.94
N LYS A 73 4.88 -0.42 18.52
CA LYS A 73 4.75 -1.34 17.41
C LYS A 73 4.62 -0.56 16.11
N THR A 74 5.25 -1.04 15.05
CA THR A 74 5.11 -0.46 13.71
C THR A 74 4.55 -1.46 12.73
N GLN A 75 3.71 -0.99 11.81
CA GLN A 75 3.27 -1.77 10.66
C GLN A 75 3.57 -0.99 9.38
N THR A 76 4.27 -1.62 8.44
CA THR A 76 4.74 -0.98 7.21
C THR A 76 4.09 -1.60 6.00
N PHE A 77 3.69 -0.76 5.05
CA PHE A 77 3.18 -1.16 3.74
C PHE A 77 4.00 -0.46 2.66
N THR A 78 4.28 -1.17 1.57
CA THR A 78 5.15 -0.65 0.51
C THR A 78 4.53 -0.89 -0.86
N ALA A 79 4.49 0.18 -1.66
CA ALA A 79 4.28 0.13 -3.10
C ALA A 79 5.60 0.41 -3.82
N ASN A 80 5.89 -0.33 -4.89
CA ASN A 80 7.12 -0.19 -5.65
C ASN A 80 6.83 -0.06 -7.14
N TYR A 81 7.47 0.93 -7.77
CA TYR A 81 7.49 1.13 -9.22
C TYR A 81 8.90 0.85 -9.76
N TRP A 82 8.97 0.02 -10.80
CA TRP A 82 10.20 -0.27 -11.54
C TRP A 82 10.09 0.33 -12.95
N PRO A 83 10.76 1.47 -13.22
CA PRO A 83 10.68 2.16 -14.50
C PRO A 83 11.10 1.29 -15.69
N LEU A 84 12.15 0.46 -15.53
CA LEU A 84 12.64 -0.42 -16.59
C LEU A 84 11.59 -1.42 -17.10
N LEU A 85 10.68 -1.83 -16.22
CA LEU A 85 9.62 -2.79 -16.52
C LEU A 85 8.27 -2.10 -16.76
N SER A 86 8.22 -0.77 -16.67
CA SER A 86 7.00 0.04 -16.60
C SER A 86 5.96 -0.62 -15.70
N SER A 87 6.37 -1.06 -14.51
CA SER A 87 5.59 -1.98 -13.67
C SER A 87 5.46 -1.46 -12.24
N LEU A 88 4.23 -1.45 -11.73
CA LEU A 88 3.89 -1.03 -10.36
C LEU A 88 3.32 -2.19 -9.55
N HIS A 89 3.88 -2.44 -8.37
CA HIS A 89 3.30 -3.32 -7.35
C HIS A 89 2.74 -2.45 -6.23
N LEU A 90 1.41 -2.40 -6.07
CA LEU A 90 0.77 -1.55 -5.05
C LEU A 90 0.98 -2.06 -3.61
N PHE A 91 1.16 -3.37 -3.43
CA PHE A 91 1.47 -3.99 -2.14
C PHE A 91 2.47 -5.12 -2.38
N THR A 92 3.70 -4.94 -1.93
CA THR A 92 4.78 -5.93 -2.12
C THR A 92 4.71 -7.09 -1.14
N GLU A 93 3.96 -6.92 -0.07
CA GLU A 93 3.76 -7.90 1.01
C GLU A 93 2.26 -8.10 1.28
N GLU A 94 1.92 -9.06 2.14
CA GLU A 94 0.53 -9.30 2.56
C GLU A 94 -0.04 -8.04 3.21
N PHE A 95 -1.05 -7.45 2.58
CA PHE A 95 -1.75 -6.30 3.13
C PHE A 95 -2.73 -6.73 4.22
N ARG A 96 -2.27 -6.71 5.48
CA ARG A 96 -3.08 -7.12 6.64
C ARG A 96 -2.92 -6.18 7.81
N LEU A 97 -3.95 -5.38 8.09
CA LEU A 97 -3.96 -4.49 9.26
C LEU A 97 -4.00 -5.26 10.60
N GLU A 98 -3.41 -4.68 11.64
CA GLU A 98 -3.68 -5.04 13.04
C GLU A 98 -5.19 -5.13 13.31
N GLU A 99 -5.63 -6.14 14.07
CA GLU A 99 -7.07 -6.42 14.26
C GLU A 99 -7.85 -5.24 14.84
N ARG A 100 -7.24 -4.52 15.78
CA ARG A 100 -7.83 -3.33 16.41
C ARG A 100 -8.09 -2.19 15.43
N LEU A 101 -7.26 -2.02 14.40
CA LEU A 101 -7.39 -0.96 13.39
C LEU A 101 -8.40 -1.31 12.28
N ARG A 102 -8.86 -2.57 12.20
CA ARG A 102 -9.76 -3.01 11.14
C ARG A 102 -11.16 -2.46 11.34
N GLY A 103 -11.83 -2.13 10.24
CA GLY A 103 -13.23 -1.68 10.25
C GLY A 103 -13.40 -0.16 10.28
N HIS A 104 -12.34 0.60 10.54
CA HIS A 104 -12.37 2.07 10.60
C HIS A 104 -12.12 2.74 9.23
N GLY A 105 -12.19 1.99 8.13
CA GLY A 105 -11.86 2.50 6.79
C GLY A 105 -10.37 2.75 6.53
N LEU A 106 -9.50 2.49 7.52
CA LEU A 106 -8.05 2.73 7.40
C LEU A 106 -7.41 2.01 6.20
N GLY A 107 -7.81 0.77 5.92
CA GLY A 107 -7.28 0.02 4.77
C GLY A 107 -7.60 0.69 3.42
N THR A 108 -8.82 1.21 3.29
CA THR A 108 -9.27 2.00 2.14
C THR A 108 -8.44 3.27 2.02
N TRP A 109 -8.24 3.99 3.13
CA TRP A 109 -7.45 5.21 3.16
C TRP A 109 -5.99 4.98 2.77
N ILE A 110 -5.33 3.94 3.30
CA ILE A 110 -3.95 3.56 2.92
C ILE A 110 -3.87 3.26 1.41
N THR A 111 -4.81 2.46 0.91
CA THR A 111 -4.87 2.11 -0.53
C THR A 111 -5.00 3.36 -1.39
N GLN A 112 -5.86 4.31 -0.98
CA GLN A 112 -6.02 5.57 -1.69
C GLN A 112 -4.72 6.39 -1.73
N GLN A 113 -3.92 6.41 -0.65
CA GLN A 113 -2.63 7.11 -0.66
C GLN A 113 -1.66 6.51 -1.68
N PHE A 114 -1.60 5.18 -1.80
CA PHE A 114 -0.78 4.52 -2.82
C PHE A 114 -1.30 4.76 -4.24
N VAL A 115 -2.61 4.75 -4.44
CA VAL A 115 -3.22 5.07 -5.75
C VAL A 115 -2.96 6.53 -6.13
N LEU A 116 -3.05 7.47 -5.18
CA LEU A 116 -2.75 8.88 -5.42
C LEU A 116 -1.30 9.10 -5.81
N TRP A 117 -0.37 8.43 -5.15
CA TRP A 117 1.03 8.43 -5.56
C TRP A 117 1.21 7.79 -6.95
N ALA A 118 0.58 6.64 -7.22
CA ALA A 118 0.68 5.93 -8.48
C ALA A 118 0.16 6.73 -9.68
N ARG A 119 -0.80 7.64 -9.48
CA ARG A 119 -1.29 8.56 -10.53
C ARG A 119 -0.23 9.53 -11.04
N GLY A 120 0.84 9.77 -10.27
CA GLY A 120 1.98 10.57 -10.71
C GLY A 120 2.98 9.81 -11.59
N LEU A 121 2.81 8.50 -11.77
CA LEU A 121 3.70 7.67 -12.58
C LEU A 121 3.37 7.79 -14.08
N PRO A 122 4.31 7.41 -14.98
CA PRO A 122 4.07 7.45 -16.42
C PRO A 122 2.82 6.67 -16.85
N PRO A 123 2.06 7.13 -17.86
CA PRO A 123 0.77 6.53 -18.24
C PRO A 123 0.87 5.09 -18.76
N GLU A 124 2.03 4.68 -19.26
CA GLU A 124 2.33 3.31 -19.69
C GLU A 124 2.55 2.33 -18.52
N THR A 125 2.52 2.82 -17.28
CA THR A 125 2.71 2.00 -16.08
C THR A 125 1.65 0.91 -15.97
N ARG A 126 2.11 -0.34 -15.97
CA ARG A 126 1.29 -1.53 -15.77
C ARG A 126 1.21 -1.86 -14.29
N VAL A 127 0.00 -1.85 -13.76
CA VAL A 127 -0.25 -2.28 -12.39
C VAL A 127 -0.21 -3.80 -12.34
N TRP A 128 0.67 -4.35 -11.51
CA TRP A 128 0.70 -5.77 -11.25
C TRP A 128 -0.59 -6.20 -10.57
N PRO A 129 -1.11 -7.38 -10.94
CA PRO A 129 -2.31 -7.91 -10.33
C PRO A 129 -2.15 -8.04 -8.79
N ILE A 130 -3.18 -7.65 -8.03
CA ILE A 130 -3.20 -7.80 -6.56
C ILE A 130 -3.70 -9.20 -6.20
N ASP A 131 -2.83 -10.01 -5.60
CA ASP A 131 -3.18 -11.34 -5.10
C ASP A 131 -4.00 -11.23 -3.81
N ILE A 132 -5.18 -11.85 -3.82
CA ILE A 132 -6.06 -11.94 -2.67
C ILE A 132 -6.00 -13.36 -2.15
N SER A 133 -5.78 -13.51 -0.84
CA SER A 133 -5.70 -14.84 -0.25
C SER A 133 -7.03 -15.59 -0.43
N LYS A 134 -6.98 -16.92 -0.55
CA LYS A 134 -8.19 -17.76 -0.65
C LYS A 134 -9.12 -17.61 0.57
N ALA A 135 -8.58 -17.25 1.73
CA ALA A 135 -9.36 -16.97 2.93
C ALA A 135 -10.17 -15.67 2.76
N ASP A 136 -9.55 -14.65 2.16
CA ASP A 136 -10.17 -13.35 1.93
C ASP A 136 -11.16 -13.34 0.76
N GLU A 137 -10.98 -14.21 -0.25
CA GLU A 137 -11.96 -14.41 -1.33
C GLU A 137 -13.32 -14.91 -0.79
N LYS A 138 -13.29 -15.74 0.28
CA LYS A 138 -14.48 -16.34 0.89
C LYS A 138 -15.15 -15.44 1.94
N ALA A 139 -14.44 -14.45 2.47
CA ALA A 139 -14.98 -13.55 3.48
C ALA A 139 -15.84 -12.45 2.82
N LYS A 140 -17.13 -12.34 3.23
CA LYS A 140 -18.01 -11.27 2.73
C LYS A 140 -17.51 -9.85 3.08
N LYS A 141 -16.76 -9.72 4.18
CA LYS A 141 -16.32 -8.42 4.75
C LYS A 141 -15.16 -7.76 3.99
N THR A 142 -14.30 -8.54 3.34
CA THR A 142 -13.19 -8.06 2.48
C THR A 142 -13.70 -7.59 1.12
N ARG A 143 -14.72 -8.27 0.58
CA ARG A 143 -15.32 -7.96 -0.72
C ARG A 143 -15.98 -6.58 -0.78
N SER A 144 -16.58 -6.12 0.31
CA SER A 144 -17.18 -4.77 0.39
C SER A 144 -16.14 -3.65 0.46
N GLY A 145 -14.98 -3.88 1.10
CA GLY A 145 -13.90 -2.88 1.22
C GLY A 145 -13.25 -2.51 -0.11
N GLY A 146 -13.04 -3.48 -1.01
CA GLY A 146 -12.47 -3.22 -2.35
C GLY A 146 -13.42 -2.48 -3.30
N THR A 147 -14.73 -2.67 -3.13
CA THR A 147 -15.76 -2.05 -3.98
C THR A 147 -15.80 -0.52 -3.81
N GLY A 148 -15.46 -0.01 -2.61
CA GLY A 148 -15.39 1.44 -2.34
C GLY A 148 -14.22 2.17 -2.98
N CYS A 149 -13.18 1.46 -3.44
CA CYS A 149 -12.00 2.04 -4.11
C CYS A 149 -12.07 2.00 -5.65
N GLY A 150 -13.20 1.59 -6.24
CA GLY A 150 -13.32 1.43 -7.69
C GLY A 150 -12.58 0.20 -8.24
N MET A 151 -12.17 -0.75 -7.38
CA MET A 151 -11.63 -2.04 -7.84
C MET A 151 -12.76 -2.87 -8.44
N GLN A 152 -12.72 -3.11 -9.74
CA GLN A 152 -13.66 -4.00 -10.42
C GLN A 152 -13.21 -5.45 -10.30
N TRP A 153 -14.05 -6.25 -9.65
CA TRP A 153 -13.92 -7.70 -9.63
C TRP A 153 -14.26 -8.25 -11.02
N GLY A 154 -13.29 -8.88 -11.69
CA GLY A 154 -13.56 -9.57 -12.96
C GLY A 154 -14.64 -10.63 -12.78
N SER A 155 -15.82 -10.41 -13.36
CA SER A 155 -16.93 -11.35 -13.23
C SER A 155 -16.68 -12.60 -14.07
N GLY A 156 -16.56 -13.74 -13.38
CA GLY A 156 -16.63 -15.07 -13.99
C GLY A 156 -15.28 -15.72 -14.24
N SER A 157 -14.66 -16.29 -13.21
CA SER A 157 -13.72 -17.43 -13.32
C SER A 157 -13.22 -17.86 -11.94
N ARG A 158 -13.45 -19.14 -11.61
CA ARG A 158 -12.85 -20.08 -10.62
C ARG A 158 -11.89 -19.59 -9.49
N PRO A 159 -11.85 -20.29 -8.33
CA PRO A 159 -11.11 -19.89 -7.13
C PRO A 159 -9.61 -19.69 -7.38
N GLY A 160 -9.04 -18.61 -6.83
CA GLY A 160 -7.63 -18.25 -6.99
C GLY A 160 -7.37 -17.31 -8.18
N LYS A 161 -8.06 -16.16 -8.24
CA LYS A 161 -7.77 -15.15 -9.27
C LYS A 161 -7.56 -13.75 -8.72
N THR A 162 -6.59 -13.13 -9.35
CA THR A 162 -5.99 -11.84 -9.04
C THR A 162 -6.89 -10.65 -9.37
N ALA A 163 -6.90 -9.64 -8.50
CA ALA A 163 -7.67 -8.41 -8.73
C ALA A 163 -6.89 -7.46 -9.65
N GLN A 164 -7.54 -6.97 -10.70
CA GLN A 164 -7.00 -5.90 -11.55
C GLN A 164 -7.47 -4.54 -11.02
N CYS A 165 -6.51 -3.69 -10.64
CA CYS A 165 -6.78 -2.26 -10.49
C CYS A 165 -6.67 -1.60 -11.87
N ARG A 166 -7.80 -1.10 -12.40
CA ARG A 166 -7.77 -0.15 -13.50
C ARG A 166 -7.73 1.25 -12.89
N CYS A 167 -6.59 1.92 -13.00
CA CYS A 167 -6.53 3.36 -12.82
C CYS A 167 -7.10 4.00 -14.10
N GLY A 168 -8.33 4.50 -14.01
CA GLY A 168 -8.92 5.40 -15.01
C GLY A 168 -8.49 6.84 -14.76
#